data_AF-A0A3D1G343-F1
#
_entry.id   AF-A0A3D1G343-F1
#
_cell.length_a   1.000
_cell.length_b   1.000
_cell.length_c   1.000
_cell.angle_alpha   90.00
_cell.angle_beta   90.00
_cell.angle_gamma   90.00
#
_symmetry.space_group_name_H-M   'P 1'
#
loop_
_entity.id
_entity.type
_entity.pdbx_description
1 polymer ?
#
loop_
_entity_poly.entity_id
_entity_poly.type
_entity_poly.pdbx_seq_one_letter_code
_entity_poly.pdbx_strand_id
1 'polypeptide(L)'
;APTRGRPDVLPTGRNFYSVDLRGLPTEAAWDLGRRSAEQLLDLHLLEEGEPLRHLALSVWGTATMRNGGEDIAQLLALIGVRPVWDGPTRRMVDLELIPLSLLGRPRVDVLLRISGLFRDAFPQLVAWVDRAQRLV
;
A
#
# COMPACT_ATOMS: atom_id res chain seq x y z
N ALA A 1 -13.58 1.18 9.09
CA ALA A 1 -15.00 0.74 9.28
C ALA A 1 -15.23 0.45 10.77
N PRO A 2 -16.46 0.53 11.31
CA PRO A 2 -16.72 0.19 12.71
C PRO A 2 -16.18 -1.19 13.10
N THR A 3 -16.36 -2.17 12.22
CA THR A 3 -15.84 -3.55 12.34
C THR A 3 -14.33 -3.69 12.18
N ARG A 4 -13.62 -2.62 11.81
CA ARG A 4 -12.15 -2.56 11.66
C ARG A 4 -11.52 -1.64 12.72
N GLY A 5 -12.05 -1.65 13.94
CA GLY A 5 -11.49 -0.89 15.06
C GLY A 5 -11.62 0.63 14.93
N ARG A 6 -12.58 1.13 14.13
CA ARG A 6 -12.88 2.56 13.99
C ARG A 6 -14.28 2.90 14.53
N PRO A 7 -14.52 2.81 15.85
CA PRO A 7 -15.80 3.16 16.45
C PRO A 7 -16.12 4.66 16.33
N ASP A 8 -15.10 5.50 16.15
CA ASP A 8 -15.16 6.95 15.96
C ASP A 8 -15.96 7.37 14.70
N VAL A 9 -16.19 6.45 13.76
CA VAL A 9 -17.05 6.70 12.60
C VAL A 9 -18.54 6.64 12.93
N LEU A 10 -18.90 6.23 14.16
CA LEU A 10 -20.25 6.35 14.71
C LEU A 10 -20.37 7.63 15.57
N PRO A 11 -21.59 8.17 15.77
CA PRO A 11 -22.85 7.77 15.14
C PRO A 11 -22.92 8.15 13.65
N THR A 12 -23.92 7.61 12.95
CA THR A 12 -24.28 8.02 11.59
C THR A 12 -25.00 9.37 11.60
N GLY A 13 -25.43 9.87 10.43
CA GLY A 13 -26.13 11.17 10.32
C GLY A 13 -25.20 12.39 10.34
N ARG A 14 -23.89 12.18 10.17
CA ARG A 14 -22.87 13.24 10.07
C ARG A 14 -22.46 13.46 8.61
N ASN A 15 -22.06 14.69 8.28
CA ASN A 15 -21.31 14.96 7.06
C ASN A 15 -19.87 14.45 7.24
N PHE A 16 -19.64 13.18 6.88
CA PHE A 16 -18.35 12.53 7.13
C PHE A 16 -17.24 13.14 6.25
N TYR A 17 -16.02 13.10 6.76
CA TYR A 17 -14.82 13.28 5.98
C TYR A 17 -14.04 11.97 5.93
N SER A 18 -13.02 11.92 5.08
CA SER A 18 -12.23 10.70 4.86
C SER A 18 -10.98 10.69 5.75
N VAL A 19 -9.80 10.86 5.17
CA VAL A 19 -8.49 10.67 5.83
C VAL A 19 -7.54 11.81 5.48
N ASP A 20 -6.54 12.06 6.33
CA ASP A 20 -5.41 12.92 5.96
C ASP A 20 -4.57 12.21 4.91
N LEU A 21 -4.62 12.73 3.69
CA LEU A 21 -3.95 12.25 2.50
C LEU A 21 -2.42 12.13 2.66
N ARG A 22 -1.80 12.90 3.56
CA ARG A 22 -0.34 12.94 3.78
C ARG A 22 0.16 11.80 4.66
N GLY A 23 -0.73 11.16 5.41
CA GLY A 23 -0.41 10.03 6.29
C GLY A 23 -0.56 8.67 5.63
N LEU A 24 -0.72 8.62 4.31
CA LEU A 24 -0.96 7.39 3.55
C LEU A 24 0.29 6.94 2.77
N PRO A 25 0.54 5.62 2.66
CA PRO A 25 -0.06 4.57 3.47
C PRO A 25 0.28 4.76 4.96
N THR A 26 -0.62 4.36 5.86
CA THR A 26 -0.35 4.40 7.30
C THR A 26 0.64 3.29 7.70
N GLU A 27 1.34 3.42 8.82
CA GLU A 27 2.21 2.36 9.35
C GLU A 27 1.46 1.04 9.57
N ALA A 28 0.21 1.10 10.03
CA ALA A 28 -0.64 -0.09 10.18
C ALA A 28 -0.98 -0.73 8.81
N ALA A 29 -1.29 0.11 7.81
CA ALA A 29 -1.53 -0.36 6.45
C ALA A 29 -0.27 -0.97 5.83
N TRP A 30 0.92 -0.45 6.15
CA TRP A 30 2.19 -1.04 5.74
C TRP A 30 2.37 -2.45 6.28
N ASP A 31 2.17 -2.64 7.58
CA ASP A 31 2.31 -3.96 8.18
C ASP A 31 1.32 -4.99 7.58
N LEU A 32 0.06 -4.59 7.38
CA LEU A 32 -0.95 -5.45 6.76
C LEU A 32 -0.67 -5.71 5.26
N GLY A 33 -0.30 -4.67 4.51
CA GLY A 33 0.03 -4.79 3.08
C GLY A 33 1.27 -5.65 2.84
N ARG A 34 2.30 -5.52 3.69
CA ARG A 34 3.51 -6.36 3.64
C ARG A 34 3.17 -7.83 3.90
N ARG A 35 2.41 -8.14 4.94
CA ARG A 35 1.98 -9.52 5.24
C ARG A 35 1.14 -10.10 4.11
N SER A 36 0.25 -9.28 3.52
CA SER A 36 -0.55 -9.70 2.37
C SER A 36 0.31 -9.97 1.13
N ALA A 37 1.36 -9.19 0.89
CA ALA A 37 2.33 -9.45 -0.17
C ALA A 37 3.10 -10.76 0.07
N GLU A 38 3.58 -10.99 1.29
CA GLU A 38 4.28 -12.23 1.68
C GLU A 38 3.40 -13.47 1.46
N GLN A 39 2.15 -13.43 1.94
CA GLN A 39 1.20 -14.52 1.74
C GLN A 39 0.92 -14.80 0.25
N LEU A 40 0.81 -13.77 -0.57
CA LEU A 40 0.60 -13.91 -2.01
C LEU A 40 1.81 -14.58 -2.69
N LEU A 41 3.02 -14.19 -2.28
CA LEU A 41 4.27 -14.75 -2.81
C LEU A 41 4.42 -16.22 -2.42
N ASP A 42 4.17 -16.55 -1.16
CA ASP A 42 4.24 -17.92 -0.63
C ASP A 42 3.23 -18.82 -1.32
N LEU A 43 1.99 -18.34 -1.49
CA LEU A 43 0.93 -19.08 -2.18
C LEU A 43 1.31 -19.36 -3.64
N HIS A 44 1.76 -18.34 -4.37
CA HIS A 44 2.14 -18.51 -5.78
C HIS A 44 3.32 -19.48 -5.94
N LEU A 45 4.34 -19.39 -5.06
CA LEU A 45 5.46 -20.32 -5.08
C LEU A 45 5.02 -21.76 -4.80
N LEU A 46 4.05 -21.95 -3.89
CA LEU A 46 3.49 -23.27 -3.59
C LEU A 46 2.70 -23.84 -4.79
N GLU A 47 1.92 -23.01 -5.47
CA GLU A 47 1.03 -23.42 -6.56
C GLU A 47 1.77 -23.64 -7.88
N GLU A 48 2.68 -22.74 -8.25
CA GLU A 48 3.35 -22.73 -9.55
C GLU A 48 4.80 -23.25 -9.50
N GLY A 49 5.38 -23.38 -8.30
CA GLY A 49 6.77 -23.83 -8.12
C GLY A 49 7.83 -22.79 -8.50
N GLU A 50 7.43 -21.59 -8.90
CA GLU A 50 8.33 -20.49 -9.28
C GLU A 50 8.00 -19.17 -8.57
N PRO A 51 8.97 -18.26 -8.39
CA PRO A 51 8.71 -16.96 -7.77
C PRO A 51 7.83 -16.07 -8.65
N LEU A 52 6.84 -15.41 -8.05
CA LEU A 52 5.98 -14.44 -8.74
C LEU A 52 6.84 -13.32 -9.36
N ARG A 53 6.72 -13.12 -10.68
CA ARG A 53 7.48 -12.10 -11.41
C ARG A 53 6.65 -10.89 -11.81
N HIS A 54 5.38 -11.10 -12.11
CA HIS A 54 4.49 -10.04 -12.61
C HIS A 54 3.14 -10.11 -11.89
N LEU A 55 2.59 -8.95 -11.54
CA LEU A 55 1.27 -8.85 -10.93
C LEU A 55 0.55 -7.58 -11.42
N ALA A 56 -0.72 -7.71 -11.78
CA ALA A 56 -1.59 -6.56 -11.97
C ALA A 56 -2.41 -6.31 -10.70
N LEU A 57 -2.31 -5.10 -10.12
CA LEU A 57 -3.04 -4.70 -8.92
C LEU A 57 -4.07 -3.62 -9.27
N SER A 58 -5.34 -3.84 -8.88
CA SER A 58 -6.43 -2.87 -9.08
C SER A 58 -6.71 -2.11 -7.80
N VAL A 59 -6.47 -0.79 -7.80
CA VAL A 59 -6.59 0.07 -6.61
C VAL A 59 -7.75 1.04 -6.73
N TRP A 60 -8.52 1.13 -5.65
CA TRP A 60 -9.74 1.93 -5.57
C TRP A 60 -9.65 2.98 -4.47
N GLY A 61 -10.09 4.21 -4.78
CA GLY A 61 -10.08 5.31 -3.81
C GLY A 61 -10.86 5.01 -2.54
N THR A 62 -12.06 4.42 -2.64
CA THR A 62 -12.88 4.08 -1.47
C THR A 62 -12.26 3.00 -0.57
N ALA A 63 -11.52 2.05 -1.15
CA ALA A 63 -10.77 1.05 -0.38
C ALA A 63 -9.63 1.72 0.39
N THR A 64 -8.85 2.56 -0.31
CA THR A 64 -7.75 3.34 0.26
C THR A 64 -8.20 4.17 1.47
N MET A 65 -9.36 4.83 1.37
CA MET A 65 -9.96 5.61 2.47
C MET A 65 -10.32 4.75 3.69
N ARG A 66 -10.69 3.48 3.47
CA ARG A 66 -11.17 2.58 4.54
C ARG A 66 -10.05 1.82 5.23
N ASN A 67 -9.00 1.50 4.49
CA ASN A 67 -7.92 0.63 4.93
C ASN A 67 -6.60 1.40 5.20
N GLY A 68 -6.54 2.70 4.90
CA GLY A 68 -5.35 3.50 5.16
C GLY A 68 -4.22 3.25 4.16
N GLY A 69 -4.53 2.72 2.97
CA GLY A 69 -3.59 2.51 1.87
C GLY A 69 -2.95 1.12 1.83
N GLU A 70 -3.64 0.08 2.31
CA GLU A 70 -3.11 -1.31 2.34
C GLU A 70 -2.68 -1.79 0.93
N ASP A 71 -3.43 -1.46 -0.13
CA ASP A 71 -3.09 -1.88 -1.50
C ASP A 71 -1.78 -1.25 -1.99
N ILE A 72 -1.55 0.03 -1.65
CA ILE A 72 -0.30 0.72 -1.99
C ILE A 72 0.85 0.15 -1.17
N ALA A 73 0.63 -0.15 0.10
CA ALA A 73 1.60 -0.84 0.92
C ALA A 73 1.95 -2.24 0.38
N GLN A 74 0.97 -3.00 -0.10
CA GLN A 74 1.19 -4.31 -0.72
C GLN A 74 2.05 -4.17 -1.98
N LEU A 75 1.76 -3.19 -2.85
CA LEU A 75 2.60 -2.88 -4.01
C LEU A 75 4.04 -2.56 -3.60
N LEU A 76 4.22 -1.64 -2.65
CA LEU A 76 5.56 -1.24 -2.18
C LEU A 76 6.34 -2.44 -1.64
N ALA A 77 5.68 -3.30 -0.86
CA ALA A 77 6.28 -4.53 -0.36
C ALA A 77 6.68 -5.48 -1.50
N LEU A 78 5.80 -5.71 -2.49
CA LEU A 78 6.08 -6.58 -3.64
C LEU A 78 7.30 -6.12 -4.45
N ILE A 79 7.41 -4.82 -4.72
CA ILE A 79 8.57 -4.25 -5.43
C ILE A 79 9.82 -4.13 -4.53
N GLY A 80 9.68 -4.34 -3.21
CA GLY A 80 10.78 -4.28 -2.24
C GLY A 80 11.23 -2.86 -1.89
N VAL A 81 10.27 -1.94 -1.72
CA VAL A 81 10.47 -0.58 -1.26
C VAL A 81 9.71 -0.37 0.05
N ARG A 82 10.36 0.26 1.02
CA ARG A 82 9.80 0.55 2.34
C ARG A 82 9.44 2.04 2.47
N PRO A 83 8.20 2.38 2.84
CA PRO A 83 7.85 3.75 3.21
C PRO A 83 8.51 4.20 4.52
N VAL A 84 8.84 5.48 4.61
CA VAL A 84 9.45 6.13 5.79
C VAL A 84 8.49 7.22 6.29
N TRP A 85 8.21 7.23 7.58
CA TRP A 85 7.34 8.23 8.21
C TRP A 85 8.08 9.13 9.18
N ASP A 86 7.62 10.38 9.25
CA ASP A 86 7.96 11.30 10.32
C ASP A 86 7.19 10.91 11.58
N GLY A 87 7.86 10.26 12.53
CA GLY A 87 7.23 9.65 13.72
C GLY A 87 6.19 10.52 14.42
N PRO A 88 6.48 11.81 14.72
CA PRO A 88 5.52 12.71 15.36
C PRO A 88 4.28 13.03 14.50
N THR A 89 4.45 13.31 13.21
CA THR A 89 3.32 13.71 12.34
C THR A 89 2.63 12.53 11.67
N ARG A 90 3.22 11.32 11.75
CA ARG A 90 2.81 10.11 11.03
C ARG A 90 2.71 10.30 9.52
N ARG A 91 3.32 11.36 8.97
CA ARG A 91 3.32 11.63 7.53
C ARG A 91 4.39 10.82 6.85
N MET A 92 4.08 10.30 5.67
CA MET A 92 5.11 9.68 4.87
C MET A 92 6.04 10.76 4.29
N VAL A 93 7.33 10.60 4.51
CA VAL A 93 8.37 11.58 4.15
C VAL A 93 9.36 11.04 3.13
N ASP A 94 9.55 9.72 3.07
CA ASP A 94 10.49 9.14 2.12
C ASP A 94 10.18 7.67 1.77
N LEU A 95 10.99 7.12 0.87
CA LEU A 95 11.02 5.73 0.46
C LEU A 95 12.45 5.19 0.56
N GLU A 96 12.59 3.99 1.13
CA GLU A 96 13.85 3.27 1.26
C GLU A 96 13.80 2.01 0.38
N LEU A 97 14.78 1.87 -0.52
CA LEU A 97 14.94 0.65 -1.31
C LEU A 97 15.48 -0.47 -0.41
N ILE A 98 14.76 -1.59 -0.30
CA ILE A 98 15.24 -2.76 0.43
C ILE A 98 16.28 -3.48 -0.45
N PRO A 99 17.55 -3.65 0.00
CA PRO A 99 18.55 -4.41 -0.73
C PRO A 99 18.11 -5.85 -1.00
N LEU A 100 18.45 -6.43 -2.16
CA LEU A 100 18.03 -7.79 -2.52
C LEU A 100 18.49 -8.85 -1.51
N SER A 101 19.66 -8.66 -0.89
CA SER A 101 20.16 -9.53 0.17
C SER A 101 19.26 -9.56 1.42
N LEU A 102 18.61 -8.44 1.74
CA LEU A 102 17.63 -8.34 2.83
C LEU A 102 16.22 -8.73 2.37
N LEU A 103 15.88 -8.49 1.11
CA LEU A 103 14.57 -8.85 0.55
C LEU A 103 14.41 -10.37 0.42
N GLY A 104 15.49 -11.11 0.15
CA GLY A 104 15.50 -12.57 0.13
C GLY A 104 14.75 -13.20 -1.04
N ARG A 105 14.30 -12.41 -2.01
CA ARG A 105 13.55 -12.83 -3.19
C ARG A 105 13.71 -11.83 -4.34
N PRO A 106 13.32 -12.20 -5.56
CA PRO A 106 13.18 -11.23 -6.64
C PRO A 106 12.12 -10.16 -6.33
N ARG A 107 12.30 -8.98 -6.92
CA ARG A 107 11.25 -7.96 -6.97
C ARG A 107 10.17 -8.43 -7.95
N VAL A 108 8.92 -8.13 -7.63
CA VAL A 108 7.78 -8.36 -8.53
C VAL A 108 7.56 -7.10 -9.34
N ASP A 109 7.42 -7.23 -10.65
CA ASP A 109 6.97 -6.15 -11.52
C ASP A 109 5.44 -5.99 -11.37
N VAL A 110 5.02 -4.83 -10.86
CA VAL A 110 3.62 -4.57 -10.52
C VAL A 110 3.02 -3.54 -11.45
N LEU A 111 2.06 -3.98 -12.27
CA LEU A 111 1.21 -3.09 -13.06
C LEU A 111 0.08 -2.56 -12.16
N LEU A 112 0.07 -1.25 -11.94
CA LEU A 112 -0.94 -0.60 -11.12
C LEU A 112 -2.08 -0.06 -11.99
N ARG A 113 -3.29 -0.61 -11.83
CA ARG A 113 -4.52 -0.05 -12.39
C ARG A 113 -5.24 0.75 -11.31
N ILE A 114 -5.33 2.07 -11.50
CA ILE A 114 -6.05 2.96 -10.57
C ILE A 114 -7.46 3.29 -11.06
N SER A 115 -8.41 3.46 -10.14
CA SER A 115 -9.72 4.01 -10.47
C SER A 115 -9.66 5.54 -10.67
N GLY A 116 -10.66 6.12 -11.36
CA GLY A 116 -10.75 7.57 -11.56
C GLY A 116 -10.81 8.34 -10.24
N LEU A 117 -11.60 7.86 -9.28
CA LEU A 117 -11.63 8.45 -7.94
C LEU A 117 -10.27 8.38 -7.24
N PHE A 118 -9.50 7.29 -7.43
CA PHE A 118 -8.17 7.21 -6.84
C PHE A 118 -7.24 8.27 -7.42
N ARG A 119 -7.22 8.42 -8.74
CA ARG A 119 -6.47 9.47 -9.45
C ARG A 119 -6.80 10.86 -8.91
N ASP A 120 -8.09 11.14 -8.73
CA ASP A 120 -8.55 12.47 -8.34
C ASP A 120 -8.31 12.78 -6.86
N ALA A 121 -8.47 11.79 -5.97
CA ALA A 121 -8.38 11.97 -4.52
C ALA A 121 -6.98 11.72 -3.93
N PHE A 122 -6.10 10.98 -4.62
CA PHE A 122 -4.78 10.57 -4.12
C PHE A 122 -3.62 10.84 -5.08
N PRO A 123 -3.49 12.05 -5.67
CA PRO A 123 -2.39 12.34 -6.60
C PRO A 123 -1.01 12.15 -5.96
N GLN A 124 -0.87 12.37 -4.65
CA GLN A 124 0.37 12.14 -3.92
C GLN A 124 0.75 10.66 -3.87
N LEU A 125 -0.21 9.73 -3.73
CA LEU A 125 0.09 8.29 -3.75
C LEU A 125 0.52 7.84 -5.14
N VAL A 126 -0.05 8.42 -6.20
CA VAL A 126 0.41 8.19 -7.57
C VAL A 126 1.87 8.62 -7.73
N ALA A 127 2.23 9.81 -7.22
CA ALA A 127 3.61 10.29 -7.26
C ALA A 127 4.58 9.41 -6.45
N TRP A 128 4.15 8.92 -5.28
CA TRP A 128 4.96 8.00 -4.47
C TRP A 128 5.18 6.66 -5.14
N VAL A 129 4.15 6.09 -5.80
CA VAL A 129 4.31 4.85 -6.57
C VAL A 129 5.27 5.05 -7.73
N ASP A 130 5.12 6.13 -8.51
CA ASP A 130 6.04 6.45 -9.61
C ASP A 130 7.48 6.60 -9.11
N ARG A 131 7.70 7.31 -7.99
CA ARG A 131 9.03 7.42 -7.38
C ARG A 131 9.56 6.05 -6.96
N ALA A 132 8.74 5.20 -6.33
CA ALA A 132 9.14 3.88 -5.89
C ALA A 132 9.53 2.97 -7.06
N GLN A 133 8.78 3.02 -8.17
CA GLN A 133 9.08 2.27 -9.39
C GLN A 133 10.39 2.72 -10.06
N ARG A 134 10.80 3.98 -9.89
CA ARG A 134 12.10 4.47 -10.39
C ARG A 134 13.29 4.10 -9.51
N LEU A 135 13.06 3.65 -8.27
CA LEU A 135 14.13 3.20 -7.36
C LEU A 135 14.57 1.76 -7.63
N VAL A 136 13.74 0.96 -8.31
CA VAL A 136 13.92 -0.48 -8.49
C VAL A 136 14.53 -0.84 -9.84
#